data_AF-A0A200H9B6-F1
#
_entry.id   AF-A0A200H9B6-F1
#
_cell.length_a   1.000
_cell.length_b   1.000
_cell.length_c   1.000
_cell.angle_alpha   90.00
_cell.angle_beta   90.00
_cell.angle_gamma   90.00
#
_symmetry.space_group_name_H-M   'P 1'
#
loop_
_entity.id
_entity.type
_entity.pdbx_description
1 polymer ?
#
loop_
_entity_poly.entity_id
_entity_poly.type
_entity_poly.pdbx_seq_one_letter_code
_entity_poly.pdbx_strand_id
1 'polypeptide(L)'
;MRVVLVGLLVALAVPAGVGTAGAVFTATTSSETQQAGTATLPAVDGAQATRTPDGTADLSWTTPIVRTDVAPDYTIERAIGDDTTTLTPDITADSGGTTAGFTDDLTTPAEIEGKPVTAVTAGGFHTCAIADARAYCWGWNAYGQLGNTTTDSSVPVAVTGLDDPVTAITAGWAHTCAVTDAGTAYCWGLNGGGQLGINTTTTNSAVPVEVAELDNPVTAITAGFYHTCAITNTAHCWGYNLYGQLGNDSTENSSTPVAVTGLDDPVTAITAGGYHTCAIASTDPSAGIAHCWGNNSDGQLGNNTTTSSAVPVEVAELDNPVTAISTGLYHTCAIASTDPSAGIAHCWGNNSDGQLGNNTTTSSAVPVEVAGLDNPVTAITAGDTHTCAIASTDTSAGIAHCWGYNGYGRLGDGTTIDRAVPVDVDVEIGVLGRNWTCAQEDWQLIGDPDDPEPQACAPGPNIPVAYRLAYTKAGWESPNTSVTTMWSDDQ
;
A
#
# COMPACT_ATOMS: atom_id res chain seq x y z
N MET A 1 16.59 -31.00 12.80
CA MET A 1 17.13 -31.70 13.99
C MET A 1 18.53 -31.17 14.34
N ARG A 2 18.62 -30.07 15.10
CA ARG A 2 19.66 -29.78 16.12
C ARG A 2 19.44 -28.36 16.66
N VAL A 3 19.38 -28.26 17.99
CA VAL A 3 19.31 -27.02 18.77
C VAL A 3 20.62 -26.95 19.57
N VAL A 4 21.14 -25.73 19.80
CA VAL A 4 21.97 -25.44 20.96
C VAL A 4 21.41 -24.19 21.62
N LEU A 5 21.28 -24.23 22.95
CA LEU A 5 20.50 -23.30 23.76
C LEU A 5 21.22 -23.09 25.10
N VAL A 6 21.47 -21.83 25.47
CA VAL A 6 21.79 -21.37 26.84
C VAL A 6 21.26 -19.93 26.94
N GLY A 7 20.57 -19.46 27.99
CA GLY A 7 20.53 -20.00 29.36
C GLY A 7 19.18 -20.00 30.08
N LEU A 8 19.28 -20.44 31.33
CA LEU A 8 18.27 -21.08 32.18
C LEU A 8 18.05 -20.27 33.48
N LEU A 9 17.01 -20.65 34.27
CA LEU A 9 16.66 -20.26 35.66
C LEU A 9 15.88 -18.93 35.77
N VAL A 10 14.78 -18.79 36.55
CA VAL A 10 13.99 -19.71 37.42
C VAL A 10 12.47 -19.41 37.23
N ALA A 11 11.58 -20.39 37.47
CA ALA A 11 10.13 -20.16 37.67
C ALA A 11 9.72 -20.35 39.15
N LEU A 12 8.85 -19.46 39.66
CA LEU A 12 8.06 -19.64 40.89
C LEU A 12 6.61 -19.32 40.55
N ALA A 13 5.65 -20.06 41.09
CA ALA A 13 4.28 -20.08 40.60
C ALA A 13 3.21 -19.94 41.71
N VAL A 14 2.02 -19.48 41.26
CA VAL A 14 0.66 -19.66 41.83
C VAL A 14 0.18 -18.59 42.85
N PRO A 15 -1.11 -18.12 42.89
CA PRO A 15 -2.27 -18.28 41.97
C PRO A 15 -3.02 -16.98 41.52
N ALA A 16 -3.75 -17.11 40.40
CA ALA A 16 -5.06 -16.52 40.02
C ALA A 16 -5.55 -15.14 40.52
N GLY A 17 -5.78 -14.22 39.56
CA GLY A 17 -6.62 -13.02 39.67
C GLY A 17 -6.84 -12.34 38.30
N VAL A 18 -8.09 -12.13 37.90
CA VAL A 18 -8.54 -11.68 36.55
C VAL A 18 -8.10 -10.26 36.18
N GLY A 19 -7.72 -10.01 34.92
CA GLY A 19 -7.66 -8.65 34.33
C GLY A 19 -6.60 -8.48 33.22
N THR A 20 -6.99 -7.89 32.08
CA THR A 20 -6.11 -7.58 30.94
C THR A 20 -5.20 -6.36 31.20
N ALA A 21 -4.08 -6.28 30.47
CA ALA A 21 -3.11 -5.19 30.59
C ALA A 21 -3.65 -3.84 30.10
N GLY A 22 -3.28 -2.77 30.81
CA GLY A 22 -3.49 -1.36 30.47
C GLY A 22 -2.48 -0.50 31.23
N ALA A 23 -1.94 0.55 30.60
CA ALA A 23 -0.75 1.25 31.09
C ALA A 23 -0.96 2.07 32.38
N VAL A 24 0.13 2.27 33.14
CA VAL A 24 0.18 3.09 34.36
C VAL A 24 1.32 4.10 34.24
N PHE A 25 1.07 5.37 34.57
CA PHE A 25 2.12 6.39 34.71
C PHE A 25 1.83 7.35 35.87
N THR A 26 2.86 7.64 36.68
CA THR A 26 2.99 8.80 37.59
C THR A 26 4.48 9.08 37.81
N ALA A 27 4.85 10.32 38.14
CA ALA A 27 6.23 10.82 38.05
C ALA A 27 6.83 11.26 39.40
N THR A 28 8.16 11.39 39.48
CA THR A 28 8.87 12.37 40.36
C THR A 28 10.36 12.51 39.98
N THR A 29 11.04 13.53 40.52
CA THR A 29 12.21 14.18 39.88
C THR A 29 13.58 13.96 40.54
N SER A 30 14.63 14.14 39.71
CA SER A 30 16.02 14.58 40.00
C SER A 30 16.98 13.65 40.75
N SER A 31 17.84 12.92 40.01
CA SER A 31 19.28 13.22 39.84
C SER A 31 20.03 12.12 39.05
N GLU A 32 20.97 12.53 38.19
CA GLU A 32 21.96 11.74 37.41
C GLU A 32 21.48 10.64 36.42
N THR A 33 21.90 10.82 35.15
CA THR A 33 21.91 9.90 33.99
C THR A 33 20.60 9.47 33.27
N GLN A 34 20.48 9.99 32.02
CA GLN A 34 19.80 9.50 30.81
C GLN A 34 18.26 9.63 30.56
N GLN A 35 18.01 10.05 29.31
CA GLN A 35 16.92 9.72 28.35
C GLN A 35 15.57 10.48 28.32
N ALA A 36 15.09 10.61 27.06
CA ALA A 36 13.76 10.94 26.53
C ALA A 36 13.17 12.34 26.82
N GLY A 37 12.88 13.09 25.75
CA GLY A 37 12.16 14.36 25.80
C GLY A 37 10.64 14.18 25.87
N THR A 38 9.97 15.07 26.59
CA THR A 38 8.54 15.06 26.90
C THR A 38 7.86 16.34 26.43
N ALA A 39 6.56 16.26 26.13
CA ALA A 39 5.68 17.41 25.95
C ALA A 39 4.63 17.44 27.08
N THR A 40 4.24 18.65 27.50
CA THR A 40 3.45 18.87 28.73
C THR A 40 2.14 19.60 28.40
N LEU A 41 1.01 19.15 28.96
CA LEU A 41 -0.26 19.87 28.93
C LEU A 41 -0.49 20.63 30.26
N PRO A 42 -1.13 21.81 30.24
CA PRO A 42 -1.54 22.50 31.46
C PRO A 42 -2.71 21.79 32.16
N ALA A 43 -2.76 21.91 33.49
CA ALA A 43 -3.52 21.00 34.34
C ALA A 43 -5.04 21.28 34.41
N VAL A 44 -5.83 20.23 34.14
CA VAL A 44 -7.17 20.04 34.74
C VAL A 44 -7.07 18.79 35.59
N ASP A 45 -7.24 18.95 36.91
CA ASP A 45 -7.08 17.85 37.88
C ASP A 45 -8.27 16.87 37.78
N GLY A 46 -7.99 15.57 37.83
CA GLY A 46 -9.03 14.53 37.76
C GLY A 46 -9.66 14.25 36.38
N ALA A 47 -9.00 14.57 35.27
CA ALA A 47 -9.43 14.12 33.94
C ALA A 47 -9.28 12.59 33.76
N GLN A 48 -10.22 11.96 33.05
CA GLN A 48 -10.29 10.54 32.73
C GLN A 48 -10.68 10.36 31.25
N ALA A 49 -10.06 9.39 30.58
CA ALA A 49 -10.38 8.99 29.20
C ALA A 49 -10.77 7.50 29.19
N THR A 50 -11.93 7.17 28.61
CA THR A 50 -12.44 5.79 28.57
C THR A 50 -12.72 5.40 27.12
N ARG A 51 -12.05 4.36 26.62
CA ARG A 51 -12.33 3.82 25.28
C ARG A 51 -13.60 2.99 25.30
N THR A 52 -14.52 3.26 24.39
CA THR A 52 -15.80 2.55 24.24
C THR A 52 -15.65 1.30 23.35
N PRO A 53 -16.61 0.36 23.38
CA PRO A 53 -16.57 -0.83 22.52
C PRO A 53 -16.77 -0.56 21.02
N ASP A 54 -17.35 0.58 20.64
CA ASP A 54 -17.54 1.01 19.24
C ASP A 54 -16.30 1.72 18.65
N GLY A 55 -15.24 1.91 19.45
CA GLY A 55 -13.98 2.48 19.01
C GLY A 55 -13.82 3.97 19.34
N THR A 56 -14.87 4.66 19.78
CA THR A 56 -14.81 6.05 20.23
C THR A 56 -14.12 6.20 21.61
N ALA A 57 -13.95 7.43 22.10
CA ALA A 57 -13.28 7.71 23.37
C ALA A 57 -14.00 8.80 24.17
N ASP A 58 -14.60 8.41 25.30
CA ASP A 58 -15.23 9.34 26.25
C ASP A 58 -14.18 10.05 27.10
N LEU A 59 -14.08 11.37 26.96
CA LEU A 59 -13.37 12.24 27.88
C LEU A 59 -14.32 12.73 28.97
N SER A 60 -13.83 12.77 30.22
CA SER A 60 -14.54 13.36 31.35
C SER A 60 -13.56 14.02 32.31
N TRP A 61 -13.96 15.11 32.95
CA TRP A 61 -13.19 15.79 33.98
C TRP A 61 -14.15 16.48 34.95
N THR A 62 -13.63 16.88 36.12
CA THR A 62 -14.41 17.70 37.05
C THR A 62 -13.67 19.01 37.30
N THR A 63 -14.41 20.11 37.41
CA THR A 63 -13.84 21.42 37.75
C THR A 63 -14.38 21.91 39.09
N PRO A 64 -13.56 22.54 39.94
CA PRO A 64 -14.08 23.24 41.12
C PRO A 64 -15.06 24.33 40.70
N ILE A 65 -16.29 24.31 41.23
CA ILE A 65 -17.30 25.33 40.93
C ILE A 65 -16.85 26.65 41.56
N VAL A 66 -16.29 27.56 40.77
CA VAL A 66 -15.85 28.89 41.25
C VAL A 66 -17.02 29.88 41.32
N ARG A 67 -18.06 29.70 40.50
CA ARG A 67 -19.31 30.49 40.48
C ARG A 67 -20.47 29.71 39.85
N THR A 68 -21.70 30.00 40.27
CA THR A 68 -22.94 29.37 39.75
C THR A 68 -23.67 30.23 38.72
N ASP A 69 -23.14 31.42 38.42
CA ASP A 69 -23.74 32.50 37.63
C ASP A 69 -23.09 32.68 36.23
N VAL A 70 -22.07 31.88 35.90
CA VAL A 70 -21.39 31.90 34.59
C VAL A 70 -21.07 30.48 34.16
N ALA A 71 -21.60 30.05 33.01
CA ALA A 71 -21.14 28.84 32.34
C ALA A 71 -19.81 29.15 31.61
N PRO A 72 -18.72 28.42 31.89
CA PRO A 72 -17.49 28.57 31.12
C PRO A 72 -17.65 27.93 29.73
N ASP A 73 -17.38 28.71 28.68
CA ASP A 73 -17.18 28.15 27.33
C ASP A 73 -15.81 27.44 27.28
N TYR A 74 -15.80 26.20 26.80
CA TYR A 74 -14.60 25.42 26.55
C TYR A 74 -14.47 25.12 25.06
N THR A 75 -13.26 25.22 24.52
CA THR A 75 -12.90 24.78 23.16
C THR A 75 -11.81 23.73 23.25
N ILE A 76 -11.98 22.61 22.56
CA ILE A 76 -10.96 21.55 22.46
C ILE A 76 -10.34 21.65 21.07
N GLU A 77 -9.03 21.84 20.99
CA GLU A 77 -8.29 21.82 19.73
C GLU A 77 -7.67 20.44 19.53
N ARG A 78 -8.02 19.80 18.42
CA ARG A 78 -7.47 18.52 17.97
C ARG A 78 -6.41 18.80 16.92
N ALA A 79 -5.18 18.37 17.18
CA ALA A 79 -4.06 18.49 16.26
C ALA A 79 -3.60 17.10 15.80
N ILE A 80 -3.50 16.91 14.48
CA ILE A 80 -2.86 15.75 13.85
C ILE A 80 -1.91 16.31 12.80
N GLY A 81 -0.60 16.07 12.96
CA GLY A 81 0.42 16.72 12.13
C GLY A 81 0.39 18.25 12.27
N ASP A 82 0.23 18.94 11.15
CA ASP A 82 0.10 20.39 11.04
C ASP A 82 -1.36 20.88 10.92
N ASP A 83 -2.34 19.98 10.79
CA ASP A 83 -3.76 20.33 10.73
C ASP A 83 -4.38 20.46 12.13
N THR A 84 -5.14 21.55 12.33
CA THR A 84 -5.75 21.92 13.62
C THR A 84 -7.26 22.11 13.45
N THR A 85 -8.03 21.25 14.13
CA THR A 85 -9.49 21.26 14.09
C THR A 85 -10.04 21.64 15.47
N THR A 86 -10.80 22.74 15.52
CA THR A 86 -11.45 23.21 16.76
C THR A 86 -12.81 22.56 16.93
N LEU A 87 -13.02 21.90 18.07
CA LEU A 87 -14.27 21.22 18.43
C LEU A 87 -14.93 21.91 19.63
N THR A 88 -16.25 22.08 19.55
CA THR A 88 -17.09 22.63 20.61
C THR A 88 -17.87 21.51 21.29
N PRO A 89 -17.58 21.15 22.56
CA PRO A 89 -18.27 20.09 23.26
C PRO A 89 -19.68 20.49 23.70
N ASP A 90 -20.60 19.53 23.79
CA ASP A 90 -21.93 19.73 24.37
C ASP A 90 -21.82 19.72 25.91
N ILE A 91 -22.10 20.87 26.54
CA ILE A 91 -21.92 21.05 27.99
C ILE A 91 -23.27 20.89 28.71
N THR A 92 -23.36 19.91 29.60
CA THR A 92 -24.44 19.85 30.61
C THR A 92 -23.86 20.07 32.01
N ALA A 93 -24.41 21.06 32.71
CA ALA A 93 -24.03 21.38 34.08
C ALA A 93 -25.11 20.89 35.04
N ASP A 94 -24.73 20.07 36.03
CA ASP A 94 -25.58 19.75 37.17
C ASP A 94 -24.95 20.20 38.49
N SER A 95 -25.70 20.08 39.60
CA SER A 95 -25.27 20.56 40.92
C SER A 95 -24.14 19.75 41.57
N GLY A 96 -23.69 18.66 40.96
CA GLY A 96 -22.56 17.83 41.37
C GLY A 96 -21.26 18.10 40.59
N GLY A 97 -21.35 18.74 39.42
CA GLY A 97 -20.21 19.11 38.60
C GLY A 97 -20.58 19.37 37.13
N THR A 98 -19.64 19.90 36.36
CA THR A 98 -19.75 19.98 34.91
C THR A 98 -19.15 18.71 34.30
N THR A 99 -19.98 17.92 33.63
CA THR A 99 -19.53 16.79 32.82
C THR A 99 -19.71 17.18 31.36
N ALA A 100 -18.60 17.33 30.64
CA ALA A 100 -18.60 17.50 29.19
C ALA A 100 -18.13 16.18 28.57
N GLY A 101 -18.97 15.56 27.76
CA GLY A 101 -18.64 14.37 26.99
C GLY A 101 -18.44 14.74 25.52
N PHE A 102 -17.55 14.02 24.84
CA PHE A 102 -17.38 14.11 23.40
C PHE A 102 -17.18 12.70 22.84
N THR A 103 -17.98 12.33 21.86
CA THR A 103 -17.79 11.13 21.05
C THR A 103 -17.04 11.51 19.78
N ASP A 104 -15.73 11.21 19.74
CA ASP A 104 -14.95 11.27 18.49
C ASP A 104 -15.23 10.00 17.68
N ASP A 105 -15.83 10.14 16.50
CA ASP A 105 -15.97 9.05 15.56
C ASP A 105 -14.62 8.84 14.85
N LEU A 106 -13.86 7.83 15.27
CA LEU A 106 -12.53 7.52 14.73
C LEU A 106 -12.57 6.93 13.31
N THR A 107 -13.57 7.29 12.49
CA THR A 107 -13.67 6.96 11.06
C THR A 107 -12.67 7.70 10.18
N THR A 108 -11.81 8.55 10.75
CA THR A 108 -10.59 9.00 10.07
C THR A 108 -9.74 7.79 9.70
N PRO A 109 -9.48 7.55 8.39
CA PRO A 109 -8.72 6.38 7.95
C PRO A 109 -7.38 6.28 8.67
N ALA A 110 -7.09 5.12 9.24
CA ALA A 110 -5.85 4.90 9.98
C ALA A 110 -4.64 5.14 9.06
N GLU A 111 -3.87 6.18 9.33
CA GLU A 111 -2.76 6.65 8.50
C GLU A 111 -1.77 5.52 8.17
N ILE A 112 -1.29 5.44 6.93
CA ILE A 112 -0.21 4.50 6.55
C ILE A 112 1.15 4.99 7.08
N GLU A 113 1.30 6.29 7.36
CA GLU A 113 2.57 6.89 7.71
C GLU A 113 3.25 6.18 8.90
N GLY A 114 4.54 5.87 8.73
CA GLY A 114 5.34 5.13 9.70
C GLY A 114 5.07 3.61 9.79
N LYS A 115 4.06 3.06 9.11
CA LYS A 115 3.82 1.60 9.08
C LYS A 115 4.66 0.92 7.99
N PRO A 116 5.19 -0.29 8.25
CA PRO A 116 5.86 -1.07 7.22
C PRO A 116 4.84 -1.56 6.18
N VAL A 117 5.05 -1.18 4.92
CA VAL A 117 4.32 -1.72 3.76
C VAL A 117 4.96 -3.05 3.35
N THR A 118 4.16 -4.10 3.24
CA THR A 118 4.64 -5.46 2.90
C THR A 118 4.24 -5.91 1.48
N ALA A 119 3.23 -5.29 0.89
CA ALA A 119 2.81 -5.54 -0.49
C ALA A 119 2.17 -4.28 -1.09
N VAL A 120 2.27 -4.14 -2.41
CA VAL A 120 1.56 -3.14 -3.21
C VAL A 120 1.06 -3.79 -4.51
N THR A 121 -0.11 -3.37 -4.97
CA THR A 121 -0.73 -3.82 -6.23
C THR A 121 -1.41 -2.63 -6.90
N ALA A 122 -1.30 -2.52 -8.22
CA ALA A 122 -1.97 -1.52 -9.02
C ALA A 122 -3.01 -2.20 -9.91
N GLY A 123 -4.24 -1.70 -9.87
CA GLY A 123 -5.31 -2.04 -10.80
C GLY A 123 -5.39 -1.03 -11.94
N GLY A 124 -6.54 -1.00 -12.63
CA GLY A 124 -6.72 -0.12 -13.79
C GLY A 124 -6.61 1.38 -13.48
N PHE A 125 -7.23 1.84 -12.39
CA PHE A 125 -7.21 3.25 -11.95
C PHE A 125 -7.17 3.41 -10.42
N HIS A 126 -6.77 2.35 -9.71
CA HIS A 126 -6.64 2.34 -8.26
C HIS A 126 -5.40 1.54 -7.85
N THR A 127 -4.90 1.80 -6.65
CA THR A 127 -3.75 1.13 -6.06
C THR A 127 -4.14 0.65 -4.68
N CYS A 128 -3.66 -0.51 -4.26
CA CYS A 128 -3.82 -1.02 -2.92
C CYS A 128 -2.49 -1.48 -2.32
N ALA A 129 -2.38 -1.45 -1.00
CA ALA A 129 -1.21 -1.89 -0.26
C ALA A 129 -1.61 -2.64 1.02
N ILE A 130 -0.71 -3.50 1.50
CA ILE A 130 -0.78 -4.09 2.84
C ILE A 130 0.21 -3.33 3.73
N ALA A 131 -0.27 -2.75 4.83
CA ALA A 131 0.55 -2.11 5.86
C ALA A 131 0.05 -2.51 7.26
N ASP A 132 0.95 -2.89 8.17
CA ASP A 132 0.57 -3.44 9.49
C ASP A 132 -0.53 -4.52 9.39
N ALA A 133 -0.35 -5.46 8.45
CA ALA A 133 -1.26 -6.54 8.08
C ALA A 133 -2.73 -6.12 7.80
N ARG A 134 -2.96 -4.88 7.35
CA ARG A 134 -4.28 -4.39 6.89
C ARG A 134 -4.19 -3.89 5.46
N ALA A 135 -5.29 -4.07 4.73
CA ALA A 135 -5.44 -3.54 3.38
C ALA A 135 -5.86 -2.07 3.38
N TYR A 136 -5.24 -1.29 2.51
CA TYR A 136 -5.60 0.10 2.21
C TYR A 136 -5.60 0.28 0.70
N CYS A 137 -6.51 1.09 0.18
CA CYS A 137 -6.61 1.37 -1.26
C CYS A 137 -6.81 2.87 -1.52
N TRP A 138 -6.42 3.34 -2.70
CA TRP A 138 -6.67 4.70 -3.19
C TRP A 138 -6.80 4.74 -4.71
N GLY A 139 -7.23 5.87 -5.24
CA GLY A 139 -7.56 6.09 -6.64
C GLY A 139 -9.06 6.10 -6.90
N TRP A 140 -9.46 5.62 -8.07
CA TRP A 140 -10.84 5.60 -8.54
C TRP A 140 -11.68 4.50 -7.86
N ASN A 141 -12.94 4.80 -7.56
CA ASN A 141 -13.79 4.00 -6.68
C ASN A 141 -15.27 3.88 -7.13
N ALA A 142 -15.60 4.18 -8.39
CA ALA A 142 -17.00 4.22 -8.84
C ALA A 142 -17.77 2.89 -8.72
N TYR A 143 -17.06 1.76 -8.56
CA TYR A 143 -17.66 0.45 -8.30
C TYR A 143 -17.43 -0.06 -6.87
N GLY A 144 -16.76 0.72 -6.02
CA GLY A 144 -16.45 0.35 -4.65
C GLY A 144 -15.15 -0.44 -4.46
N GLN A 145 -14.26 -0.45 -5.46
CA GLN A 145 -12.99 -1.19 -5.45
C GLN A 145 -11.98 -0.77 -4.36
N LEU A 146 -12.21 0.34 -3.65
CA LEU A 146 -11.42 0.71 -2.47
C LEU A 146 -11.89 0.01 -1.17
N GLY A 147 -13.03 -0.68 -1.18
CA GLY A 147 -13.43 -1.59 -0.11
C GLY A 147 -13.96 -0.91 1.17
N ASN A 148 -14.51 0.30 1.06
CA ASN A 148 -15.15 1.01 2.17
C ASN A 148 -16.42 1.78 1.77
N THR A 149 -16.36 2.48 0.64
CA THR A 149 -17.38 3.39 0.11
C THR A 149 -17.33 3.31 -1.42
N THR A 150 -18.07 4.18 -2.12
CA THR A 150 -17.97 4.35 -3.59
C THR A 150 -17.43 5.73 -3.99
N THR A 151 -16.66 6.38 -3.11
CA THR A 151 -16.06 7.71 -3.35
C THR A 151 -14.57 7.55 -3.66
N ASP A 152 -14.10 8.20 -4.74
CA ASP A 152 -12.68 8.23 -5.10
C ASP A 152 -11.83 8.82 -3.95
N SER A 153 -10.57 8.40 -3.82
CA SER A 153 -9.65 8.95 -2.83
C SER A 153 -8.26 9.18 -3.43
N SER A 154 -7.68 10.37 -3.22
CA SER A 154 -6.28 10.64 -3.59
C SER A 154 -5.27 10.16 -2.55
N VAL A 155 -5.73 9.65 -1.40
CA VAL A 155 -4.90 9.16 -0.29
C VAL A 155 -5.30 7.74 0.10
N PRO A 156 -4.39 6.92 0.66
CA PRO A 156 -4.72 5.58 1.12
C PRO A 156 -5.83 5.59 2.18
N VAL A 157 -6.93 4.89 1.89
CA VAL A 157 -8.04 4.68 2.83
C VAL A 157 -8.14 3.22 3.22
N ALA A 158 -8.46 2.95 4.47
CA ALA A 158 -8.56 1.59 4.99
C ALA A 158 -9.72 0.82 4.32
N VAL A 159 -9.49 -0.45 4.00
CA VAL A 159 -10.53 -1.40 3.62
C VAL A 159 -11.29 -1.79 4.89
N THR A 160 -12.62 -1.80 4.84
CA THR A 160 -13.50 -2.14 5.97
C THR A 160 -14.11 -3.52 5.77
N GLY A 161 -14.26 -4.33 6.82
CA GLY A 161 -14.88 -5.66 6.72
C GLY A 161 -13.91 -6.83 6.47
N LEU A 162 -12.61 -6.62 6.70
CA LEU A 162 -11.63 -7.68 6.88
C LEU A 162 -11.21 -7.67 8.36
N ASP A 163 -11.72 -8.62 9.14
CA ASP A 163 -11.42 -8.73 10.57
C ASP A 163 -10.07 -9.41 10.84
N ASP A 164 -9.69 -10.36 9.97
CA ASP A 164 -8.43 -11.09 10.04
C ASP A 164 -7.28 -10.36 9.31
N PRO A 165 -6.03 -10.50 9.76
CA PRO A 165 -4.83 -9.97 9.09
C PRO A 165 -4.74 -10.32 7.60
N VAL A 166 -4.43 -9.34 6.75
CA VAL A 166 -4.29 -9.52 5.30
C VAL A 166 -2.87 -9.95 4.93
N THR A 167 -2.75 -11.04 4.17
CA THR A 167 -1.47 -11.65 3.76
C THR A 167 -1.16 -11.43 2.27
N ALA A 168 -2.18 -11.35 1.42
CA ALA A 168 -2.04 -11.05 -0.01
C ALA A 168 -3.14 -10.10 -0.49
N ILE A 169 -2.84 -9.28 -1.51
CA ILE A 169 -3.79 -8.36 -2.15
C ILE A 169 -3.49 -8.25 -3.64
N THR A 170 -4.53 -8.18 -4.46
CA THR A 170 -4.44 -8.01 -5.92
C THR A 170 -5.56 -7.09 -6.41
N ALA A 171 -5.27 -6.24 -7.38
CA ALA A 171 -6.21 -5.33 -8.00
C ALA A 171 -6.36 -5.63 -9.50
N GLY A 172 -7.61 -5.76 -9.96
CA GLY A 172 -7.97 -5.87 -11.37
C GLY A 172 -8.30 -4.51 -11.97
N TRP A 173 -9.07 -4.48 -13.07
CA TRP A 173 -9.44 -3.20 -13.71
C TRP A 173 -10.28 -2.30 -12.78
N ALA A 174 -11.27 -2.89 -12.10
CA ALA A 174 -12.16 -2.19 -11.19
C ALA A 174 -12.72 -3.08 -10.07
N HIS A 175 -11.96 -4.11 -9.70
CA HIS A 175 -12.21 -4.95 -8.53
C HIS A 175 -10.89 -5.20 -7.80
N THR A 176 -10.98 -5.61 -6.55
CA THR A 176 -9.84 -5.90 -5.69
C THR A 176 -10.16 -7.19 -4.94
N CYS A 177 -9.16 -8.04 -4.75
CA CYS A 177 -9.28 -9.21 -3.91
C CYS A 177 -8.11 -9.31 -2.93
N ALA A 178 -8.35 -9.92 -1.78
CA ALA A 178 -7.35 -10.13 -0.74
C ALA A 178 -7.49 -11.53 -0.12
N VAL A 179 -6.41 -12.01 0.49
CA VAL A 179 -6.38 -13.26 1.28
C VAL A 179 -6.01 -12.90 2.71
N THR A 180 -6.73 -13.47 3.69
CA THR A 180 -6.43 -13.30 5.11
C THR A 180 -5.44 -14.36 5.61
N ASP A 181 -4.92 -14.24 6.84
CA ASP A 181 -4.04 -15.24 7.46
C ASP A 181 -4.77 -16.54 7.82
N ALA A 182 -6.10 -16.50 7.94
CA ALA A 182 -6.97 -17.68 7.94
C ALA A 182 -6.98 -18.45 6.59
N GLY A 183 -6.40 -17.86 5.53
CA GLY A 183 -6.36 -18.44 4.19
C GLY A 183 -7.63 -18.24 3.38
N THR A 184 -8.56 -17.39 3.83
CA THR A 184 -9.83 -17.11 3.15
C THR A 184 -9.67 -15.97 2.15
N ALA A 185 -10.22 -16.12 0.95
CA ALA A 185 -10.24 -15.07 -0.06
C ALA A 185 -11.51 -14.21 0.01
N TYR A 186 -11.33 -12.89 -0.13
CA TYR A 186 -12.40 -11.90 -0.24
C TYR A 186 -12.21 -11.05 -1.48
N CYS A 187 -13.30 -10.67 -2.15
CA CYS A 187 -13.29 -9.79 -3.31
C CYS A 187 -14.34 -8.67 -3.20
N TRP A 188 -14.06 -7.51 -3.79
CA TRP A 188 -14.96 -6.35 -3.85
C TRP A 188 -14.73 -5.49 -5.10
N GLY A 189 -15.65 -4.57 -5.37
CA GLY A 189 -15.70 -3.72 -6.56
C GLY A 189 -16.71 -4.21 -7.61
N LEU A 190 -16.34 -4.07 -8.88
CA LEU A 190 -17.13 -4.48 -10.05
C LEU A 190 -17.36 -6.00 -10.09
N ASN A 191 -18.58 -6.43 -10.43
CA ASN A 191 -18.95 -7.84 -10.54
C ASN A 191 -19.69 -8.22 -11.84
N GLY A 192 -19.70 -7.35 -12.86
CA GLY A 192 -20.47 -7.54 -14.09
C GLY A 192 -20.10 -8.80 -14.90
N GLY A 193 -18.91 -9.35 -14.70
CA GLY A 193 -18.46 -10.63 -15.26
C GLY A 193 -18.56 -11.81 -14.30
N GLY A 194 -18.90 -11.59 -13.03
CA GLY A 194 -18.82 -12.58 -11.95
C GLY A 194 -17.47 -12.60 -11.21
N GLN A 195 -16.58 -11.63 -11.46
CA GLN A 195 -15.19 -11.63 -10.98
C GLN A 195 -15.00 -11.55 -9.45
N LEU A 196 -16.06 -11.29 -8.68
CA LEU A 196 -16.01 -11.39 -7.22
C LEU A 196 -16.17 -12.83 -6.72
N GLY A 197 -16.68 -13.76 -7.54
CA GLY A 197 -16.82 -15.17 -7.19
C GLY A 197 -17.95 -15.46 -6.19
N ILE A 198 -18.92 -14.55 -6.07
CA ILE A 198 -19.98 -14.56 -5.05
C ILE A 198 -21.31 -15.16 -5.52
N ASN A 199 -21.28 -16.07 -6.49
CA ASN A 199 -22.46 -16.73 -7.07
C ASN A 199 -23.52 -15.77 -7.65
N THR A 200 -23.11 -14.57 -8.06
CA THR A 200 -23.95 -13.59 -8.79
C THR A 200 -23.10 -12.79 -9.79
N THR A 201 -23.73 -12.21 -10.82
CA THR A 201 -23.09 -11.35 -11.84
C THR A 201 -23.69 -9.94 -11.92
N THR A 202 -24.71 -9.63 -11.11
CA THR A 202 -25.48 -8.37 -11.19
C THR A 202 -25.18 -7.40 -10.06
N THR A 203 -24.40 -7.81 -9.07
CA THR A 203 -24.24 -7.10 -7.81
C THR A 203 -22.76 -6.80 -7.56
N ASN A 204 -22.38 -5.55 -7.79
CA ASN A 204 -21.10 -5.00 -7.32
C ASN A 204 -21.11 -4.93 -5.78
N SER A 205 -19.94 -4.89 -5.14
CA SER A 205 -19.84 -4.69 -3.69
C SER A 205 -18.85 -3.59 -3.35
N ALA A 206 -19.24 -2.64 -2.50
CA ALA A 206 -18.34 -1.60 -1.99
C ALA A 206 -17.53 -2.04 -0.76
N VAL A 207 -17.74 -3.27 -0.28
CA VAL A 207 -17.01 -3.89 0.83
C VAL A 207 -16.59 -5.32 0.44
N PRO A 208 -15.52 -5.87 1.04
CA PRO A 208 -15.09 -7.25 0.87
C PRO A 208 -16.24 -8.25 1.10
N VAL A 209 -16.34 -9.22 0.19
CA VAL A 209 -17.25 -10.37 0.31
C VAL A 209 -16.44 -11.64 0.09
N GLU A 210 -16.67 -12.65 0.93
CA GLU A 210 -16.01 -13.95 0.84
C GLU A 210 -16.29 -14.62 -0.52
N VAL A 211 -15.26 -15.17 -1.15
CA VAL A 211 -15.38 -15.91 -2.42
C VAL A 211 -16.12 -17.22 -2.15
N ALA A 212 -17.25 -17.44 -2.83
CA ALA A 212 -18.06 -18.63 -2.62
C ALA A 212 -17.39 -19.87 -3.24
N GLU A 213 -17.55 -21.02 -2.58
CA GLU A 213 -17.17 -22.34 -3.12
C GLU A 213 -15.66 -22.50 -3.43
N LEU A 214 -14.79 -21.70 -2.81
CA LEU A 214 -13.33 -21.84 -2.85
C LEU A 214 -12.82 -22.59 -1.60
N ASP A 215 -11.96 -23.59 -1.81
CA ASP A 215 -11.31 -24.31 -0.71
C ASP A 215 -10.23 -23.47 -0.01
N ASN A 216 -10.15 -23.57 1.32
CA ASN A 216 -9.07 -22.97 2.11
C ASN A 216 -7.97 -24.01 2.43
N PRO A 217 -6.68 -23.60 2.53
CA PRO A 217 -6.19 -22.24 2.39
C PRO A 217 -5.95 -21.84 0.93
N VAL A 218 -6.31 -20.61 0.60
CA VAL A 218 -5.82 -19.91 -0.59
C VAL A 218 -4.37 -19.49 -0.33
N THR A 219 -3.47 -19.83 -1.25
CA THR A 219 -2.01 -19.58 -1.14
C THR A 219 -1.51 -18.49 -2.07
N ALA A 220 -2.25 -18.21 -3.17
CA ALA A 220 -2.02 -17.09 -4.06
C ALA A 220 -3.35 -16.62 -4.66
N ILE A 221 -3.45 -15.33 -4.99
CA ILE A 221 -4.58 -14.74 -5.71
C ILE A 221 -4.08 -13.69 -6.71
N THR A 222 -4.72 -13.61 -7.87
CA THR A 222 -4.40 -12.64 -8.94
C THR A 222 -5.69 -12.19 -9.63
N ALA A 223 -5.79 -10.91 -9.95
CA ALA A 223 -6.90 -10.33 -10.69
C ALA A 223 -6.44 -9.79 -12.05
N GLY A 224 -7.12 -10.21 -13.11
CA GLY A 224 -7.03 -9.59 -14.43
C GLY A 224 -8.03 -8.44 -14.54
N PHE A 225 -8.35 -8.00 -15.76
CA PHE A 225 -9.31 -6.89 -15.91
C PHE A 225 -10.72 -7.26 -15.41
N TYR A 226 -11.21 -8.45 -15.79
CA TYR A 226 -12.58 -8.88 -15.51
C TYR A 226 -12.69 -10.34 -15.04
N HIS A 227 -11.57 -10.94 -14.66
CA HIS A 227 -11.49 -12.28 -14.09
C HIS A 227 -10.50 -12.30 -12.91
N THR A 228 -10.60 -13.32 -12.09
CA THR A 228 -9.76 -13.54 -10.91
C THR A 228 -9.36 -15.00 -10.89
N CYS A 229 -8.13 -15.30 -10.48
CA CYS A 229 -7.65 -16.65 -10.28
C CYS A 229 -6.96 -16.80 -8.92
N ALA A 230 -6.99 -18.00 -8.36
CA ALA A 230 -6.36 -18.33 -7.09
C ALA A 230 -5.76 -19.75 -7.10
N ILE A 231 -4.79 -19.97 -6.23
CA ILE A 231 -4.21 -21.30 -5.96
C ILE A 231 -4.68 -21.74 -4.57
N THR A 232 -5.29 -22.93 -4.50
CA THR A 232 -5.62 -23.61 -3.24
C THR A 232 -4.69 -24.82 -3.10
N ASN A 233 -5.16 -26.00 -3.53
CA ASN A 233 -4.31 -27.14 -3.92
C ASN A 233 -4.05 -27.15 -5.45
N THR A 234 -4.97 -26.57 -6.22
CA THR A 234 -4.90 -26.44 -7.69
C THR A 234 -5.34 -25.03 -8.10
N ALA A 235 -5.06 -24.65 -9.35
CA ALA A 235 -5.50 -23.37 -9.89
C ALA A 235 -7.02 -23.35 -10.16
N HIS A 236 -7.67 -22.30 -9.69
CA HIS A 236 -9.08 -22.02 -9.94
C HIS A 236 -9.22 -20.58 -10.47
N CYS A 237 -10.14 -20.34 -11.39
CA CYS A 237 -10.43 -19.03 -11.95
C CYS A 237 -11.93 -18.75 -11.99
N TRP A 238 -12.35 -17.48 -11.96
CA TRP A 238 -13.74 -17.05 -12.12
C TRP A 238 -13.84 -15.65 -12.73
N GLY A 239 -15.04 -15.27 -13.15
CA GLY A 239 -15.36 -14.03 -13.82
C GLY A 239 -15.58 -14.19 -15.33
N TYR A 240 -15.16 -13.17 -16.08
CA TYR A 240 -15.35 -13.06 -17.52
C TYR A 240 -14.46 -14.06 -18.30
N ASN A 241 -15.03 -14.73 -19.31
CA ASN A 241 -14.39 -15.87 -19.98
C ASN A 241 -14.52 -15.90 -21.52
N LEU A 242 -14.90 -14.79 -22.19
CA LEU A 242 -15.19 -14.85 -23.64
C LEU A 242 -13.98 -15.24 -24.53
N TYR A 243 -12.77 -15.26 -23.98
CA TYR A 243 -11.56 -15.74 -24.66
C TYR A 243 -11.00 -17.04 -24.08
N GLY A 244 -11.64 -17.64 -23.07
CA GLY A 244 -11.19 -18.86 -22.42
C GLY A 244 -10.21 -18.64 -21.26
N GLN A 245 -10.08 -17.42 -20.73
CA GLN A 245 -9.12 -17.06 -19.68
C GLN A 245 -9.35 -17.74 -18.31
N LEU A 246 -10.48 -18.41 -18.11
CA LEU A 246 -10.68 -19.27 -16.93
C LEU A 246 -10.03 -20.65 -17.06
N GLY A 247 -9.59 -21.04 -18.27
CA GLY A 247 -8.80 -22.26 -18.49
C GLY A 247 -9.58 -23.57 -18.32
N ASN A 248 -10.92 -23.51 -18.30
CA ASN A 248 -11.83 -24.61 -17.96
C ASN A 248 -12.47 -25.31 -19.19
N ASP A 249 -11.82 -25.26 -20.35
CA ASP A 249 -12.33 -25.75 -21.65
C ASP A 249 -13.71 -25.16 -22.04
N SER A 250 -13.96 -23.93 -21.62
CA SER A 250 -15.19 -23.17 -21.88
C SER A 250 -14.87 -21.72 -22.20
N THR A 251 -15.83 -21.02 -22.83
CA THR A 251 -15.82 -19.56 -23.01
C THR A 251 -16.99 -18.87 -22.31
N GLU A 252 -17.71 -19.59 -21.44
CA GLU A 252 -18.79 -19.03 -20.61
C GLU A 252 -18.24 -18.43 -19.32
N ASN A 253 -18.72 -17.24 -18.96
CA ASN A 253 -18.37 -16.59 -17.69
C ASN A 253 -18.80 -17.45 -16.50
N SER A 254 -18.04 -17.41 -15.39
CA SER A 254 -18.41 -18.07 -14.14
C SER A 254 -18.50 -17.09 -12.98
N SER A 255 -19.58 -17.14 -12.20
CA SER A 255 -19.73 -16.37 -10.96
C SER A 255 -19.24 -17.10 -9.71
N THR A 256 -18.67 -18.30 -9.86
CA THR A 256 -17.98 -19.07 -8.82
C THR A 256 -16.66 -19.63 -9.37
N PRO A 257 -15.68 -19.96 -8.52
CA PRO A 257 -14.42 -20.59 -8.93
C PRO A 257 -14.65 -21.88 -9.74
N VAL A 258 -14.00 -21.98 -10.90
CA VAL A 258 -13.89 -23.20 -11.70
C VAL A 258 -12.43 -23.64 -11.78
N ALA A 259 -12.18 -24.94 -11.68
CA ALA A 259 -10.83 -25.50 -11.79
C ALA A 259 -10.27 -25.33 -13.21
N VAL A 260 -8.98 -25.02 -13.31
CA VAL A 260 -8.25 -24.97 -14.58
C VAL A 260 -8.04 -26.40 -15.08
N THR A 261 -8.43 -26.68 -16.33
CA THR A 261 -8.35 -28.01 -16.94
C THR A 261 -6.95 -28.31 -17.45
N GLY A 262 -6.39 -29.48 -17.12
CA GLY A 262 -5.09 -29.92 -17.64
C GLY A 262 -3.86 -29.27 -17.01
N LEU A 263 -4.04 -28.53 -15.90
CA LEU A 263 -2.95 -28.03 -15.06
C LEU A 263 -2.85 -28.87 -13.78
N ASP A 264 -2.66 -30.18 -13.97
CA ASP A 264 -2.62 -31.19 -12.88
C ASP A 264 -1.29 -31.16 -12.09
N ASP A 265 -0.26 -30.53 -12.65
CA ASP A 265 1.05 -30.33 -12.03
C ASP A 265 0.99 -29.26 -10.91
N PRO A 266 1.83 -29.37 -9.85
CA PRO A 266 1.92 -28.35 -8.82
C PRO A 266 2.16 -26.95 -9.38
N VAL A 267 1.20 -26.04 -9.13
CA VAL A 267 1.26 -24.64 -9.56
C VAL A 267 1.98 -23.82 -8.50
N THR A 268 3.08 -23.17 -8.87
CA THR A 268 3.92 -22.36 -7.97
C THR A 268 3.66 -20.86 -8.10
N ALA A 269 3.15 -20.41 -9.24
CA ALA A 269 2.74 -19.03 -9.48
C ALA A 269 1.56 -18.97 -10.47
N ILE A 270 0.70 -17.97 -10.33
CA ILE A 270 -0.36 -17.64 -11.29
C ILE A 270 -0.49 -16.12 -11.41
N THR A 271 -0.72 -15.64 -12.63
CA THR A 271 -0.87 -14.22 -12.95
C THR A 271 -1.97 -14.05 -14.00
N ALA A 272 -2.83 -13.05 -13.82
CA ALA A 272 -3.93 -12.73 -14.72
C ALA A 272 -3.71 -11.36 -15.36
N GLY A 273 -3.74 -11.31 -16.69
CA GLY A 273 -3.58 -10.10 -17.48
C GLY A 273 -4.92 -9.48 -17.84
N GLY A 274 -4.94 -8.67 -18.90
CA GLY A 274 -6.18 -8.07 -19.39
C GLY A 274 -7.24 -9.12 -19.75
N TYR A 275 -6.88 -10.09 -20.60
CA TYR A 275 -7.81 -11.12 -21.10
C TYR A 275 -7.19 -12.51 -21.24
N HIS A 276 -6.05 -12.73 -20.60
CA HIS A 276 -5.32 -13.99 -20.55
C HIS A 276 -4.83 -14.26 -19.13
N THR A 277 -4.40 -15.49 -18.88
CA THR A 277 -3.87 -15.96 -17.60
C THR A 277 -2.64 -16.80 -17.89
N CYS A 278 -1.62 -16.70 -17.06
CA CYS A 278 -0.45 -17.57 -17.13
C CYS A 278 -0.12 -18.12 -15.75
N ALA A 279 0.53 -19.29 -15.71
CA ALA A 279 0.97 -19.96 -14.51
C ALA A 279 2.34 -20.61 -14.71
N ILE A 280 3.07 -20.80 -13.60
CA ILE A 280 4.23 -21.67 -13.54
C ILE A 280 3.78 -22.96 -12.87
N ALA A 281 3.92 -24.10 -13.56
CA ALA A 281 3.57 -25.41 -13.05
C ALA A 281 4.64 -26.44 -13.45
N SER A 282 4.94 -27.40 -12.58
CA SER A 282 5.73 -28.57 -12.95
C SER A 282 5.71 -29.65 -11.86
N THR A 283 5.72 -30.92 -12.27
CA THR A 283 6.06 -32.06 -11.40
C THR A 283 7.47 -31.97 -10.79
N ASP A 284 8.40 -31.26 -11.43
CA ASP A 284 9.73 -30.96 -10.89
C ASP A 284 9.77 -29.49 -10.40
N PRO A 285 9.84 -29.23 -9.08
CA PRO A 285 9.85 -27.87 -8.55
C PRO A 285 11.12 -27.08 -8.92
N SER A 286 12.13 -27.72 -9.53
CA SER A 286 13.32 -27.05 -10.08
C SER A 286 13.25 -26.80 -11.60
N ALA A 287 12.19 -27.26 -12.27
CA ALA A 287 12.01 -27.10 -13.72
C ALA A 287 11.05 -25.97 -14.12
N GLY A 288 10.06 -25.62 -13.27
CA GLY A 288 9.18 -24.45 -13.40
C GLY A 288 8.77 -24.07 -14.84
N ILE A 289 7.75 -24.72 -15.41
CA ILE A 289 7.34 -24.54 -16.81
C ILE A 289 6.22 -23.50 -16.90
N ALA A 290 6.32 -22.56 -17.84
CA ALA A 290 5.28 -21.56 -18.08
C ALA A 290 4.16 -22.10 -19.00
N HIS A 291 2.92 -21.95 -18.54
CA HIS A 291 1.71 -22.20 -19.32
C HIS A 291 0.81 -20.97 -19.34
N CYS A 292 0.21 -20.65 -20.48
CA CYS A 292 -0.70 -19.52 -20.66
C CYS A 292 -2.01 -19.94 -21.34
N TRP A 293 -3.11 -19.23 -21.09
CA TRP A 293 -4.41 -19.44 -21.73
C TRP A 293 -5.26 -18.16 -21.76
N GLY A 294 -6.38 -18.19 -22.48
CA GLY A 294 -7.24 -17.04 -22.76
C GLY A 294 -6.94 -16.40 -24.11
N ASN A 295 -7.05 -15.07 -24.17
CA ASN A 295 -6.85 -14.29 -25.38
C ASN A 295 -5.42 -14.41 -25.93
N ASN A 296 -5.28 -14.51 -27.25
CA ASN A 296 -3.99 -14.58 -27.94
C ASN A 296 -3.91 -13.69 -29.20
N SER A 297 -4.71 -12.61 -29.30
CA SER A 297 -4.78 -11.79 -30.54
C SER A 297 -3.44 -11.22 -30.98
N ASP A 298 -2.52 -11.03 -30.04
CA ASP A 298 -1.23 -10.38 -30.21
C ASP A 298 -0.06 -11.34 -29.98
N GLY A 299 -0.35 -12.62 -29.71
CA GLY A 299 0.66 -13.65 -29.41
C GLY A 299 1.01 -13.80 -27.92
N GLN A 300 0.24 -13.20 -27.01
CA GLN A 300 0.54 -13.15 -25.57
C GLN A 300 0.51 -14.49 -24.82
N LEU A 301 0.08 -15.58 -25.47
CA LEU A 301 0.25 -16.93 -24.93
C LEU A 301 1.64 -17.52 -25.21
N GLY A 302 2.44 -16.91 -26.09
CA GLY A 302 3.84 -17.28 -26.32
C GLY A 302 4.05 -18.63 -27.02
N ASN A 303 2.98 -19.23 -27.55
CA ASN A 303 2.97 -20.59 -28.11
C ASN A 303 3.23 -20.65 -29.63
N ASN A 304 3.85 -19.61 -30.21
CA ASN A 304 4.05 -19.45 -31.66
C ASN A 304 2.73 -19.41 -32.48
N THR A 305 1.63 -18.96 -31.88
CA THR A 305 0.35 -18.73 -32.55
C THR A 305 -0.28 -17.41 -32.10
N THR A 306 -1.31 -16.95 -32.84
CA THR A 306 -2.19 -15.85 -32.42
C THR A 306 -3.64 -16.33 -32.21
N THR A 307 -3.80 -17.59 -31.80
CA THR A 307 -5.09 -18.25 -31.58
C THR A 307 -5.34 -18.39 -30.08
N SER A 308 -6.46 -17.85 -29.59
CA SER A 308 -6.88 -17.96 -28.19
C SER A 308 -7.09 -19.42 -27.77
N SER A 309 -6.89 -19.73 -26.49
CA SER A 309 -7.05 -21.08 -25.94
C SER A 309 -7.90 -21.08 -24.68
N ALA A 310 -8.88 -21.99 -24.60
CA ALA A 310 -9.70 -22.20 -23.39
C ALA A 310 -9.08 -23.16 -22.37
N VAL A 311 -7.86 -23.64 -22.64
CA VAL A 311 -7.05 -24.50 -21.77
C VAL A 311 -5.58 -24.02 -21.78
N PRO A 312 -4.79 -24.28 -20.73
CA PRO A 312 -3.36 -24.00 -20.68
C PRO A 312 -2.61 -24.57 -21.89
N VAL A 313 -1.79 -23.73 -22.51
CA VAL A 313 -0.79 -24.12 -23.51
C VAL A 313 0.60 -23.74 -23.00
N GLU A 314 1.58 -24.61 -23.24
CA GLU A 314 2.98 -24.36 -22.90
C GLU A 314 3.55 -23.19 -23.73
N VAL A 315 4.33 -22.32 -23.08
CA VAL A 315 5.05 -21.24 -23.75
C VAL A 315 6.21 -21.84 -24.57
N ALA A 316 6.26 -21.54 -25.86
CA ALA A 316 7.27 -22.09 -26.75
C ALA A 316 8.61 -21.36 -26.59
N GLU A 317 9.72 -22.08 -26.81
CA GLU A 317 11.07 -21.49 -26.97
C GLU A 317 11.57 -20.68 -25.74
N LEU A 318 11.00 -20.92 -24.55
CA LEU A 318 11.47 -20.35 -23.27
C LEU A 318 12.42 -21.32 -22.56
N ASP A 319 13.51 -20.79 -22.00
CA ASP A 319 14.42 -21.54 -21.14
C ASP A 319 13.73 -21.94 -19.81
N ASN A 320 14.23 -23.00 -19.17
CA ASN A 320 13.72 -23.48 -17.88
C ASN A 320 14.88 -23.60 -16.87
N PRO A 321 14.66 -23.27 -15.58
CA PRO A 321 13.37 -22.90 -14.99
C PRO A 321 12.90 -21.46 -15.27
N VAL A 322 11.59 -21.32 -15.44
CA VAL A 322 10.89 -20.05 -15.26
C VAL A 322 10.71 -19.82 -13.76
N THR A 323 11.19 -18.68 -13.28
CA THR A 323 11.23 -18.31 -11.85
C THR A 323 10.24 -17.21 -11.48
N ALA A 324 9.83 -16.39 -12.45
CA ALA A 324 8.78 -15.40 -12.31
C ALA A 324 8.03 -15.23 -13.64
N ILE A 325 6.74 -14.89 -13.59
CA ILE A 325 5.91 -14.55 -14.76
C ILE A 325 4.93 -13.44 -14.38
N SER A 326 4.69 -12.51 -15.30
CA SER A 326 3.81 -11.36 -15.12
C SER A 326 3.11 -11.01 -16.44
N THR A 327 1.83 -10.66 -16.37
CA THR A 327 0.97 -10.42 -17.53
C THR A 327 0.40 -9.00 -17.53
N GLY A 328 0.62 -8.27 -18.63
CA GLY A 328 0.01 -6.98 -18.89
C GLY A 328 -1.37 -7.10 -19.56
N LEU A 329 -1.79 -6.07 -20.29
CA LEU A 329 -3.10 -6.07 -20.98
C LEU A 329 -3.12 -7.06 -22.16
N TYR A 330 -2.11 -7.00 -23.03
CA TYR A 330 -1.95 -7.86 -24.21
C TYR A 330 -0.52 -8.38 -24.39
N HIS A 331 0.30 -8.38 -23.34
CA HIS A 331 1.66 -8.93 -23.34
C HIS A 331 1.93 -9.70 -22.05
N THR A 332 3.00 -10.49 -22.06
CA THR A 332 3.45 -11.32 -20.95
C THR A 332 4.97 -11.24 -20.89
N CYS A 333 5.53 -11.23 -19.68
CA CYS A 333 6.97 -11.30 -19.46
C CYS A 333 7.30 -12.33 -18.37
N ALA A 334 8.47 -12.94 -18.45
CA ALA A 334 8.94 -13.94 -17.52
C ALA A 334 10.45 -13.80 -17.25
N ILE A 335 10.90 -14.30 -16.11
CA ILE A 335 12.32 -14.48 -15.79
C ILE A 335 12.64 -15.96 -15.96
N ALA A 336 13.52 -16.28 -16.90
CA ALA A 336 13.93 -17.64 -17.24
C ALA A 336 15.45 -17.69 -17.41
N SER A 337 16.09 -18.79 -17.03
CA SER A 337 17.47 -19.07 -17.44
C SER A 337 17.86 -20.52 -17.19
N THR A 338 18.72 -21.06 -18.04
CA THR A 338 19.44 -22.31 -17.80
C THR A 338 20.66 -22.15 -16.86
N ASP A 339 21.10 -20.92 -16.56
CA ASP A 339 22.10 -20.61 -15.55
C ASP A 339 21.41 -20.13 -14.26
N PRO A 340 21.49 -20.85 -13.12
CA PRO A 340 20.81 -20.46 -11.88
C PRO A 340 21.41 -19.22 -11.19
N SER A 341 22.51 -18.65 -11.72
CA SER A 341 23.05 -17.36 -11.30
C SER A 341 22.64 -16.19 -12.20
N ALA A 342 21.99 -16.47 -13.33
CA ALA A 342 21.35 -15.49 -14.19
C ALA A 342 19.83 -15.53 -14.02
N GLY A 343 19.21 -14.36 -14.16
CA GLY A 343 17.77 -14.27 -14.38
C GLY A 343 17.60 -13.40 -15.62
N ILE A 344 17.18 -13.99 -16.73
CA ILE A 344 17.05 -13.28 -18.00
C ILE A 344 15.58 -12.96 -18.22
N ALA A 345 15.27 -11.69 -18.50
CA ALA A 345 13.92 -11.27 -18.80
C ALA A 345 13.57 -11.57 -20.27
N HIS A 346 12.45 -12.25 -20.49
CA HIS A 346 11.86 -12.46 -21.80
C HIS A 346 10.43 -11.93 -21.80
N CYS A 347 10.01 -11.29 -22.90
CA CYS A 347 8.65 -10.78 -23.08
C CYS A 347 8.05 -11.25 -24.41
N TRP A 348 6.72 -11.35 -24.50
CA TRP A 348 5.99 -11.67 -25.74
C TRP A 348 4.57 -11.10 -25.72
N GLY A 349 3.87 -11.17 -26.86
CA GLY A 349 2.58 -10.54 -27.10
C GLY A 349 2.71 -9.19 -27.80
N ASN A 350 1.81 -8.27 -27.48
CA ASN A 350 1.71 -6.94 -28.06
C ASN A 350 2.98 -6.10 -27.78
N ASN A 351 3.41 -5.33 -28.77
CA ASN A 351 4.57 -4.44 -28.67
C ASN A 351 4.34 -3.06 -29.32
N SER A 352 3.10 -2.56 -29.40
CA SER A 352 2.81 -1.31 -30.13
C SER A 352 3.58 -0.10 -29.59
N ASP A 353 3.90 -0.13 -28.29
CA ASP A 353 4.50 0.96 -27.53
C ASP A 353 5.92 0.61 -27.06
N GLY A 354 6.47 -0.52 -27.51
CA GLY A 354 7.80 -1.00 -27.14
C GLY A 354 7.86 -1.82 -25.84
N GLN A 355 6.72 -2.24 -25.29
CA GLN A 355 6.61 -2.93 -23.99
C GLN A 355 7.29 -4.32 -23.90
N LEU A 356 7.76 -4.88 -25.02
CA LEU A 356 8.63 -6.07 -24.99
C LEU A 356 10.12 -5.75 -24.74
N GLY A 357 10.53 -4.47 -24.81
CA GLY A 357 11.88 -4.02 -24.42
C GLY A 357 13.01 -4.51 -25.32
N ASN A 358 12.70 -5.05 -26.50
CA ASN A 358 13.65 -5.69 -27.42
C ASN A 358 14.21 -4.74 -28.51
N ASN A 359 14.15 -3.43 -28.29
CA ASN A 359 14.49 -2.38 -29.27
C ASN A 359 13.65 -2.41 -30.56
N THR A 360 12.41 -2.90 -30.47
CA THR A 360 11.43 -2.88 -31.56
C THR A 360 10.05 -2.49 -31.05
N THR A 361 9.13 -2.17 -31.97
CA THR A 361 7.69 -2.02 -31.71
C THR A 361 6.88 -3.08 -32.47
N THR A 362 7.43 -4.28 -32.62
CA THR A 362 6.81 -5.40 -33.35
C THR A 362 6.38 -6.47 -32.36
N SER A 363 5.09 -6.83 -32.36
CA SER A 363 4.54 -7.89 -31.51
C SER A 363 5.18 -9.25 -31.82
N SER A 364 5.26 -10.13 -30.81
CA SER A 364 5.88 -11.46 -30.95
C SER A 364 4.99 -12.55 -30.38
N ALA A 365 4.77 -13.62 -31.12
CA ALA A 365 4.05 -14.81 -30.66
C ALA A 365 4.94 -15.83 -29.92
N VAL A 366 6.22 -15.51 -29.73
CA VAL A 366 7.21 -16.28 -28.95
C VAL A 366 8.00 -15.33 -28.03
N PRO A 367 8.56 -15.81 -26.91
CA PRO A 367 9.44 -15.03 -26.05
C PRO A 367 10.60 -14.39 -26.82
N VAL A 368 10.81 -13.09 -26.59
CA VAL A 368 12.01 -12.35 -27.02
C VAL A 368 12.74 -11.83 -25.79
N GLU A 369 14.06 -11.90 -25.80
CA GLU A 369 14.92 -11.37 -24.73
C GLU A 369 14.79 -9.84 -24.65
N VAL A 370 14.69 -9.31 -23.42
CA VAL A 370 14.68 -7.86 -23.16
C VAL A 370 16.11 -7.33 -23.31
N ALA A 371 16.28 -6.30 -24.15
CA ALA A 371 17.61 -5.81 -24.50
C ALA A 371 18.22 -4.92 -23.40
N GLY A 372 19.47 -5.17 -23.03
CA GLY A 372 20.28 -4.22 -22.25
C GLY A 372 20.04 -4.17 -20.74
N LEU A 373 19.32 -5.13 -20.16
CA LEU A 373 19.29 -5.32 -18.71
C LEU A 373 20.58 -5.95 -18.19
N ASP A 374 21.02 -5.50 -17.01
CA ASP A 374 22.04 -6.18 -16.22
C ASP A 374 21.52 -7.54 -15.70
N ASN A 375 22.44 -8.49 -15.48
CA ASN A 375 22.12 -9.79 -14.89
C ASN A 375 22.66 -9.90 -13.45
N PRO A 376 21.89 -10.52 -12.52
CA PRO A 376 20.57 -11.10 -12.72
C PRO A 376 19.41 -10.09 -12.69
N VAL A 377 18.38 -10.31 -13.52
CA VAL A 377 17.03 -9.78 -13.28
C VAL A 377 16.39 -10.60 -12.14
N THR A 378 15.87 -9.93 -11.13
CA THR A 378 15.37 -10.55 -9.87
C THR A 378 13.88 -10.36 -9.65
N ALA A 379 13.26 -9.40 -10.32
CA ALA A 379 11.82 -9.19 -10.34
C ALA A 379 11.38 -8.57 -11.67
N ILE A 380 10.18 -8.88 -12.12
CA ILE A 380 9.56 -8.30 -13.32
C ILE A 380 8.07 -8.09 -13.08
N THR A 381 7.53 -6.99 -13.60
CA THR A 381 6.11 -6.65 -13.53
C THR A 381 5.66 -6.02 -14.84
N ALA A 382 4.54 -6.48 -15.39
CA ALA A 382 3.88 -5.91 -16.55
C ALA A 382 2.62 -5.17 -16.11
N GLY A 383 2.53 -3.87 -16.40
CA GLY A 383 1.25 -3.16 -16.39
C GLY A 383 0.57 -3.22 -17.75
N ASP A 384 -0.45 -2.39 -18.00
CA ASP A 384 -1.23 -2.46 -19.25
C ASP A 384 -0.39 -2.46 -20.53
N THR A 385 0.43 -1.42 -20.72
CA THR A 385 1.24 -1.19 -21.94
C THR A 385 2.69 -0.80 -21.62
N HIS A 386 3.18 -1.18 -20.44
CA HIS A 386 4.55 -0.97 -19.99
C HIS A 386 4.99 -2.11 -19.10
N THR A 387 6.30 -2.26 -18.94
CA THR A 387 6.92 -3.31 -18.14
C THR A 387 8.05 -2.69 -17.33
N CYS A 388 8.24 -3.15 -16.09
CA CYS A 388 9.36 -2.78 -15.25
C CYS A 388 10.04 -4.02 -14.67
N ALA A 389 11.35 -3.94 -14.41
CA ALA A 389 12.14 -5.01 -13.83
C ALA A 389 13.17 -4.48 -12.82
N ILE A 390 13.58 -5.34 -11.89
CA ILE A 390 14.72 -5.08 -11.01
C ILE A 390 15.92 -5.88 -11.52
N ALA A 391 16.94 -5.17 -11.99
CA ALA A 391 18.12 -5.72 -12.63
C ALA A 391 19.38 -5.00 -12.13
N SER A 392 20.41 -5.75 -11.73
CA SER A 392 21.67 -5.17 -11.24
C SER A 392 22.78 -6.21 -11.19
N THR A 393 24.00 -5.80 -11.51
CA THR A 393 25.21 -6.59 -11.24
C THR A 393 25.64 -6.56 -9.77
N ASP A 394 25.13 -5.61 -8.97
CA ASP A 394 25.26 -5.58 -7.51
C ASP A 394 24.01 -6.19 -6.84
N THR A 395 24.13 -7.42 -6.35
CA THR A 395 23.03 -8.13 -5.68
C THR A 395 22.61 -7.54 -4.33
N SER A 396 23.32 -6.52 -3.83
CA SER A 396 22.91 -5.74 -2.66
C SER A 396 22.11 -4.47 -2.99
N ALA A 397 22.06 -4.06 -4.26
CA ALA A 397 21.35 -2.88 -4.73
C ALA A 397 20.65 -3.16 -6.07
N GLY A 398 19.36 -3.51 -6.03
CA GLY A 398 18.54 -3.66 -7.23
C GLY A 398 18.21 -2.30 -7.85
N ILE A 399 18.52 -2.11 -9.13
CA ILE A 399 18.14 -0.92 -9.90
C ILE A 399 16.80 -1.22 -10.60
N ALA A 400 15.86 -0.28 -10.54
CA ALA A 400 14.60 -0.38 -11.25
C ALA A 400 14.72 0.17 -12.67
N HIS A 401 14.26 -0.62 -13.63
CA HIS A 401 14.24 -0.29 -15.06
C HIS A 401 12.81 -0.40 -15.57
N CYS A 402 12.35 0.55 -16.39
CA CYS A 402 11.02 0.51 -17.00
C CYS A 402 11.07 0.77 -18.51
N TRP A 403 10.12 0.23 -19.26
CA TRP A 403 9.97 0.43 -20.71
C TRP A 403 8.53 0.23 -21.20
N GLY A 404 8.26 0.62 -22.44
CA GLY A 404 6.94 0.65 -23.06
C GLY A 404 6.35 2.07 -23.12
N TYR A 405 5.02 2.16 -23.06
CA TYR A 405 4.27 3.41 -23.15
C TYR A 405 4.53 4.34 -21.96
N ASN A 406 4.79 5.62 -22.22
CA ASN A 406 5.16 6.63 -21.21
C ASN A 406 4.32 7.92 -21.29
N GLY A 407 3.20 7.94 -22.03
CA GLY A 407 2.38 9.16 -22.19
C GLY A 407 1.84 9.82 -20.90
N TYR A 408 2.00 9.19 -19.74
CA TYR A 408 1.68 9.73 -18.41
C TYR A 408 2.88 9.79 -17.43
N GLY A 409 4.13 9.62 -17.92
CA GLY A 409 5.32 9.57 -17.06
C GLY A 409 5.47 8.27 -16.26
N ARG A 410 4.75 7.20 -16.64
CA ARG A 410 4.67 5.94 -15.89
C ARG A 410 5.98 5.15 -15.84
N LEU A 411 6.95 5.44 -16.71
CA LEU A 411 8.28 4.83 -16.64
C LEU A 411 9.16 5.46 -15.56
N GLY A 412 8.77 6.62 -15.02
CA GLY A 412 9.52 7.31 -13.98
C GLY A 412 10.89 7.86 -14.42
N ASP A 413 11.16 7.95 -15.73
CA ASP A 413 12.46 8.36 -16.29
C ASP A 413 12.65 9.89 -16.44
N GLY A 414 11.85 10.67 -15.71
CA GLY A 414 11.76 12.13 -15.86
C GLY A 414 11.12 12.61 -17.17
N THR A 415 10.67 11.71 -18.05
CA THR A 415 10.07 12.07 -19.35
C THR A 415 8.63 11.56 -19.51
N THR A 416 8.01 11.88 -20.65
CA THR A 416 6.76 11.26 -21.11
C THR A 416 6.95 10.61 -22.49
N ILE A 417 8.14 10.09 -22.76
CA ILE A 417 8.54 9.53 -24.07
C ILE A 417 8.57 8.01 -23.96
N ASP A 418 7.88 7.33 -24.88
CA ASP A 418 7.81 5.86 -24.93
C ASP A 418 9.21 5.26 -25.17
N ARG A 419 9.49 4.10 -24.57
CA ARG A 419 10.81 3.46 -24.61
C ARG A 419 10.71 2.02 -25.11
N ALA A 420 11.30 1.72 -26.26
CA ALA A 420 11.37 0.35 -26.79
C ALA A 420 12.52 -0.49 -26.18
N VAL A 421 13.24 0.07 -25.22
CA VAL A 421 14.30 -0.56 -24.42
C VAL A 421 14.15 -0.09 -22.97
N PRO A 422 14.60 -0.88 -21.97
CA PRO A 422 14.74 -0.45 -20.59
C PRO A 422 15.42 0.92 -20.42
N VAL A 423 14.91 1.71 -19.49
CA VAL A 423 15.56 2.91 -18.96
C VAL A 423 15.48 2.88 -17.43
N ASP A 424 16.53 3.34 -16.77
CA ASP A 424 16.57 3.54 -15.32
C ASP A 424 15.39 4.41 -14.85
N VAL A 425 14.74 4.02 -13.76
CA VAL A 425 13.76 4.85 -13.06
C VAL A 425 14.50 5.96 -12.31
N ASP A 426 14.14 7.21 -12.56
CA ASP A 426 14.70 8.36 -11.87
C ASP A 426 14.11 8.49 -10.45
N VAL A 427 14.91 8.09 -9.46
CA VAL A 427 14.53 8.10 -8.04
C VAL A 427 14.62 9.51 -7.42
N GLU A 428 15.15 10.51 -8.13
CA GLU A 428 15.32 11.87 -7.59
C GLU A 428 13.97 12.57 -7.31
N ILE A 429 12.88 12.11 -7.94
CA ILE A 429 11.51 12.63 -7.78
C ILE A 429 10.86 12.17 -6.44
N GLY A 430 11.46 11.22 -5.71
CA GLY A 430 10.92 10.67 -4.46
C GLY A 430 11.33 11.37 -3.16
N VAL A 431 12.37 12.23 -3.16
CA VAL A 431 13.02 12.70 -1.93
C VAL A 431 12.75 14.17 -1.63
N LEU A 432 11.52 14.51 -1.24
CA LEU A 432 11.23 15.71 -0.44
C LEU A 432 11.76 15.53 1.00
N GLY A 433 13.06 15.26 1.14
CA GLY A 433 13.62 14.63 2.36
C GLY A 433 15.13 14.70 2.56
N ARG A 434 15.85 15.57 1.84
CA ARG A 434 17.32 15.80 1.89
C ARG A 434 18.21 14.67 1.35
N ASN A 435 19.12 15.06 0.45
CA ASN A 435 20.49 14.56 0.47
C ASN A 435 21.45 15.77 0.46
N TRP A 436 21.92 16.15 1.66
CA TRP A 436 23.08 17.03 1.83
C TRP A 436 24.15 16.25 2.59
N THR A 437 25.03 15.55 1.86
CA THR A 437 26.18 14.86 2.45
C THR A 437 27.31 15.86 2.70
N CYS A 438 27.48 16.26 3.95
CA CYS A 438 28.59 17.10 4.38
C CYS A 438 29.87 16.25 4.51
N ALA A 439 30.69 16.24 3.46
CA ALA A 439 32.10 15.86 3.58
C ALA A 439 32.89 17.06 4.17
N GLN A 440 33.88 16.78 5.02
CA GLN A 440 34.55 17.83 5.78
C GLN A 440 35.34 18.81 4.88
N GLU A 441 35.09 20.10 5.14
CA GLU A 441 35.89 21.28 4.78
C GLU A 441 35.96 21.79 3.33
N ASP A 442 35.32 21.17 2.33
CA ASP A 442 35.16 21.78 0.99
C ASP A 442 33.77 21.53 0.38
N TRP A 443 33.00 22.62 0.21
CA TRP A 443 31.70 22.61 -0.50
C TRP A 443 31.87 23.12 -1.92
N GLN A 444 31.63 22.26 -2.92
CA GLN A 444 31.41 22.69 -4.31
C GLN A 444 30.00 22.30 -4.76
N LEU A 445 29.24 23.30 -5.21
CA LEU A 445 28.06 23.09 -6.04
C LEU A 445 28.50 23.16 -7.50
N ILE A 446 28.44 22.06 -8.24
CA ILE A 446 28.55 22.10 -9.70
C ILE A 446 27.14 22.45 -10.22
N GLY A 447 26.88 23.75 -10.30
CA GLY A 447 25.64 24.28 -10.84
C GLY A 447 25.58 24.21 -12.38
N ASP A 448 24.35 24.41 -12.87
CA ASP A 448 24.00 24.67 -14.27
C ASP A 448 24.99 25.63 -14.97
N PRO A 449 25.48 25.31 -16.18
CA PRO A 449 26.51 26.11 -16.87
C PRO A 449 26.09 27.54 -17.29
N ASP A 450 24.81 27.93 -17.22
CA ASP A 450 24.30 29.17 -17.86
C ASP A 450 23.90 30.35 -16.93
N ASP A 451 24.14 30.31 -15.61
CA ASP A 451 23.86 31.46 -14.69
C ASP A 451 25.14 32.10 -14.07
N PRO A 452 25.53 33.33 -14.47
CA PRO A 452 26.82 33.92 -14.12
C PRO A 452 26.80 35.13 -13.14
N GLU A 453 26.01 35.15 -12.06
CA GLU A 453 26.21 36.14 -10.96
C GLU A 453 26.17 35.55 -9.52
N PRO A 454 27.29 35.61 -8.75
CA PRO A 454 27.32 35.11 -7.38
C PRO A 454 26.83 36.14 -6.35
N GLN A 455 25.64 35.91 -5.76
CA GLN A 455 25.19 36.62 -4.55
C GLN A 455 25.98 36.13 -3.33
N ALA A 456 26.73 37.02 -2.68
CA ALA A 456 27.61 36.67 -1.55
C ALA A 456 26.86 36.50 -0.23
N CYS A 457 27.10 35.38 0.47
CA CYS A 457 26.61 35.16 1.83
C CYS A 457 27.34 36.05 2.86
N ALA A 458 26.60 36.81 3.66
CA ALA A 458 27.11 37.61 4.78
C ALA A 458 26.70 37.00 6.15
N PRO A 459 27.51 37.13 7.22
CA PRO A 459 27.27 36.41 8.48
C PRO A 459 26.49 37.21 9.56
N GLY A 460 25.43 36.58 10.09
CA GLY A 460 24.82 36.81 11.42
C GLY A 460 23.83 37.99 11.55
N PRO A 461 23.18 38.19 12.72
CA PRO A 461 23.00 37.29 13.89
C PRO A 461 21.52 37.02 14.27
N ASN A 462 21.29 36.08 15.20
CA ASN A 462 20.06 35.83 16.01
C ASN A 462 18.74 36.53 15.64
N ILE A 463 17.72 35.74 15.24
CA ILE A 463 16.30 36.12 15.34
C ILE A 463 15.58 35.08 16.23
N PRO A 464 14.87 35.47 17.31
CA PRO A 464 14.14 34.55 18.17
C PRO A 464 12.78 34.14 17.57
N VAL A 465 12.36 32.91 17.85
CA VAL A 465 11.01 32.42 17.53
C VAL A 465 10.02 32.92 18.60
N ALA A 466 8.86 33.42 18.17
CA ALA A 466 7.82 33.93 19.05
C ALA A 466 6.55 33.07 18.96
N TYR A 467 6.04 32.62 20.11
CA TYR A 467 4.70 32.05 20.23
C TYR A 467 3.67 33.17 20.46
N ARG A 468 2.44 32.98 19.97
CA ARG A 468 1.33 33.91 20.24
C ARG A 468 0.18 33.17 20.92
N LEU A 469 -0.08 33.51 22.18
CA LEU A 469 -1.32 33.17 22.87
C LEU A 469 -2.36 34.25 22.54
N ALA A 470 -3.53 33.86 22.06
CA ALA A 470 -4.66 34.77 21.84
C ALA A 470 -5.78 34.43 22.83
N TYR A 471 -6.11 35.37 23.73
CA TYR A 471 -7.27 35.29 24.60
C TYR A 471 -8.20 36.48 24.33
N THR A 472 -9.41 36.21 23.88
CA THR A 472 -10.46 37.23 23.74
C THR A 472 -11.19 37.39 25.07
N LYS A 473 -10.68 38.29 25.92
CA LYS A 473 -11.39 38.73 27.12
C LYS A 473 -12.67 39.48 26.73
N ALA A 474 -13.83 38.81 26.79
CA ALA A 474 -15.11 39.49 26.69
C ALA A 474 -15.36 40.36 27.94
N GLY A 475 -15.28 41.68 27.77
CA GLY A 475 -15.87 42.68 28.67
C GLY A 475 -15.18 42.91 30.03
N TRP A 476 -14.26 43.87 30.10
CA TRP A 476 -13.99 44.64 31.31
C TRP A 476 -13.71 46.10 30.94
N GLU A 477 -14.71 46.97 31.09
CA GLU A 477 -14.49 48.42 31.09
C GLU A 477 -13.87 48.86 32.41
N SER A 478 -13.01 49.87 32.37
CA SER A 478 -12.38 50.44 33.57
C SER A 478 -13.23 51.55 34.19
N PRO A 479 -13.39 51.56 35.52
CA PRO A 479 -13.54 52.80 36.27
C PRO A 479 -12.15 53.39 36.58
N ASN A 480 -12.03 54.71 36.40
CA ASN A 480 -10.82 55.51 36.69
C ASN A 480 -10.18 55.22 38.06
N THR A 481 -8.83 55.19 38.12
CA THR A 481 -8.00 56.08 38.99
C THR A 481 -6.49 55.95 38.75
N SER A 482 -5.89 57.00 38.16
CA SER A 482 -4.62 57.68 38.54
C SER A 482 -3.40 56.95 39.16
N VAL A 483 -2.21 57.12 38.52
CA VAL A 483 -0.92 57.63 39.09
C VAL A 483 -0.19 56.70 40.13
N THR A 484 1.11 56.37 40.12
CA THR A 484 2.37 57.09 39.78
C THR A 484 3.52 56.10 39.42
N THR A 485 4.65 56.64 38.94
CA THR A 485 5.99 56.02 38.73
C THR A 485 6.69 55.41 39.96
N MET A 486 7.64 54.48 39.73
CA MET A 486 9.05 54.65 40.17
C MET A 486 10.03 53.71 39.40
N TRP A 487 11.27 54.18 39.23
CA TRP A 487 12.45 53.49 38.68
C TRP A 487 13.37 52.99 39.80
N SER A 488 14.21 51.97 39.52
CA SER A 488 15.68 51.90 39.79
C SER A 488 16.15 50.44 39.58
N ASP A 489 17.07 50.16 38.65
CA ASP A 489 18.52 49.91 38.89
C ASP A 489 18.78 48.50 39.51
N ASP A 490 19.91 47.80 39.41
CA ASP A 490 21.23 48.00 38.75
C ASP A 490 21.79 46.57 38.48
N GLN A 491 22.54 46.23 37.41
CA GLN A 491 23.02 46.96 36.23
C GLN A 491 22.37 46.39 34.97
#